data_AF-A0A7H8PHS3-F1
#
_entry.id   AF-A0A7H8PHS3-F1
#
_cell.length_a   1.000
_cell.length_b   1.000
_cell.length_c   1.000
_cell.angle_alpha   90.00
_cell.angle_beta   90.00
_cell.angle_gamma   90.00
#
_symmetry.space_group_name_H-M   'P 1'
#
loop_
_entity.id
_entity.type
_entity.pdbx_description
1 polymer ?
#
loop_
_entity_poly.entity_id
_entity_poly.type
_entity_poly.pdbx_seq_one_letter_code
_entity_poly.pdbx_strand_id
1 'polypeptide(L)'
;MIKDEKNELFIELTELSKIIKARDSRSVVKWCNNYNLPIIPIGKNRVTYRFLAETALENRLLKALKKQHPSNWKELYNYYKDNDHYSYLMAIQKEAPNTVKIDTNVKPRSRFAKEFAKD
;
A
#
# COMPACT_ATOMS: atom_id res chain seq x y z
N MET A 1 2.78 6.15 -36.62
CA MET A 1 2.76 6.19 -35.13
C MET A 1 3.31 4.88 -34.61
N ILE A 2 4.62 4.81 -34.37
CA ILE A 2 5.23 3.66 -33.68
C ILE A 2 5.16 4.01 -32.20
N LYS A 3 4.10 3.56 -31.51
CA LYS A 3 4.14 3.50 -30.05
C LYS A 3 4.98 2.27 -29.72
N ASP A 4 6.19 2.52 -29.24
CA ASP A 4 7.24 1.55 -28.91
C ASP A 4 6.72 0.31 -28.15
N GLU A 5 6.90 -0.88 -28.72
CA GLU A 5 6.78 -2.18 -28.02
C GLU A 5 7.66 -2.24 -26.75
N LYS A 6 8.70 -1.40 -26.67
CA LYS A 6 9.58 -1.29 -25.49
C LYS A 6 8.85 -0.82 -24.22
N ASN A 7 7.76 -0.06 -24.36
CA ASN A 7 6.98 0.42 -23.21
C ASN A 7 6.16 -0.68 -22.53
N GLU A 8 5.91 -1.81 -23.20
CA GLU A 8 5.19 -2.94 -22.60
C GLU A 8 6.08 -3.76 -21.67
N LEU A 9 7.36 -3.94 -22.02
CA LEU A 9 8.28 -4.78 -21.24
C LEU A 9 8.97 -4.01 -20.12
N PHE A 10 9.35 -2.76 -20.38
CA PHE A 10 10.15 -1.95 -19.47
C PHE A 10 9.38 -0.71 -19.00
N ILE A 11 9.70 -0.28 -17.79
CA ILE A 11 9.27 1.00 -17.23
C ILE A 11 10.50 1.79 -16.81
N GLU A 12 10.56 3.06 -17.22
CA GLU A 12 11.64 3.94 -16.82
C GLU A 12 11.53 4.30 -15.33
N LEU A 13 12.67 4.46 -14.65
CA LEU A 13 12.68 4.86 -13.24
C LEU A 13 12.04 6.25 -13.02
N THR A 14 12.05 7.12 -14.03
CA THR A 14 11.38 8.42 -14.05
C THR A 14 9.86 8.28 -14.05
N GLU A 15 9.31 7.37 -14.85
CA GLU A 15 7.89 7.03 -14.87
C GLU A 15 7.47 6.36 -13.57
N LEU A 16 8.26 5.37 -13.12
CA LEU A 16 8.04 4.69 -11.85
C LEU A 16 8.03 5.67 -10.67
N SER A 17 8.90 6.69 -10.69
CA SER A 17 8.92 7.76 -9.67
C SER A 17 7.56 8.44 -9.52
N LYS A 18 6.85 8.68 -10.63
CA LYS A 18 5.54 9.34 -10.63
C LYS A 18 4.48 8.41 -10.05
N ILE A 19 4.51 7.13 -10.42
CA ILE A 19 3.56 6.11 -9.95
C ILE A 19 3.69 5.91 -8.44
N ILE A 20 4.92 5.74 -7.94
CA ILE A 20 5.16 5.51 -6.51
C ILE A 20 5.17 6.80 -5.69
N LYS A 21 5.01 7.96 -6.35
CA LYS A 21 5.11 9.32 -5.77
C LYS A 21 6.42 9.53 -4.99
N ALA A 22 7.53 9.04 -5.52
CA ALA A 22 8.85 9.25 -4.94
C ALA A 22 9.34 10.68 -5.20
N ARG A 23 9.95 11.30 -4.20
CA ARG A 23 10.48 12.67 -4.26
C ARG A 23 11.74 12.78 -5.12
N ASP A 24 12.57 11.74 -5.10
CA ASP A 24 13.88 11.74 -5.77
C ASP A 24 14.22 10.37 -6.37
N SER A 25 15.16 10.38 -7.32
CA SER A 25 15.62 9.17 -8.01
C SER A 25 16.26 8.16 -7.07
N ARG A 26 16.88 8.60 -5.97
CA ARG A 26 17.46 7.72 -4.94
C ARG A 26 16.37 6.94 -4.21
N SER A 27 15.23 7.56 -3.91
CA SER A 27 14.08 6.85 -3.33
C SER A 27 13.53 5.79 -4.28
N VAL A 28 13.52 6.05 -5.59
CA VAL A 28 13.10 5.04 -6.58
C VAL A 28 14.06 3.86 -6.60
N VAL A 29 15.37 4.10 -6.61
CA VAL A 29 16.39 3.04 -6.55
C VAL A 29 16.26 2.22 -5.27
N LYS A 30 16.09 2.89 -4.12
CA LYS A 30 15.86 2.22 -2.83
C LYS A 30 14.58 1.39 -2.85
N TRP A 31 13.52 1.91 -3.47
CA TRP A 31 12.27 1.18 -3.65
C TRP A 31 12.50 -0.07 -4.50
N CYS A 32 13.16 0.04 -5.65
CA CYS A 32 13.50 -1.12 -6.49
C CYS A 32 14.28 -2.18 -5.69
N ASN A 33 15.29 -1.76 -4.92
CA ASN A 33 16.08 -2.68 -4.10
C ASN A 33 15.23 -3.38 -3.03
N ASN A 34 14.33 -2.67 -2.36
CA ASN A 34 13.44 -3.24 -1.34
C ASN A 34 12.49 -4.32 -1.90
N TYR A 35 12.14 -4.23 -3.18
CA TYR A 35 11.27 -5.18 -3.88
C TYR A 35 12.04 -6.13 -4.80
N ASN A 36 13.38 -6.18 -4.68
CA ASN A 36 14.27 -7.01 -5.50
C ASN A 36 14.05 -6.82 -7.02
N LEU A 37 13.78 -5.58 -7.44
CA LEU A 37 13.56 -5.23 -8.84
C LEU A 37 14.90 -4.94 -9.53
N PRO A 38 15.23 -5.61 -10.64
CA PRO A 38 16.47 -5.37 -11.36
C PRO A 38 16.43 -4.00 -12.05
N ILE A 39 17.49 -3.21 -11.87
CA ILE A 39 17.67 -1.94 -12.57
C ILE A 39 18.60 -2.17 -13.75
N ILE A 40 18.06 -2.00 -14.95
CA ILE A 40 18.77 -2.25 -16.21
C ILE A 40 19.13 -0.89 -16.82
N PRO A 41 20.42 -0.60 -17.07
CA PRO A 41 20.82 0.57 -17.84
C PRO A 41 20.58 0.32 -19.34
N ILE A 42 19.80 1.20 -19.98
CA ILE A 42 19.57 1.19 -21.43
C ILE A 42 19.92 2.58 -21.97
N GLY A 43 21.09 2.69 -22.61
CA GLY A 43 21.62 3.98 -23.06
C GLY A 43 21.83 4.95 -21.90
N LYS A 44 21.13 6.10 -21.92
CA LYS A 44 21.16 7.10 -20.84
C LYS A 44 20.10 6.85 -19.77
N ASN A 45 19.16 5.94 -20.01
CA ASN A 45 18.01 5.70 -19.16
C ASN A 45 18.25 4.50 -18.24
N ARG A 46 17.55 4.50 -17.11
CA ARG A 46 17.49 3.35 -16.20
C ARG A 46 16.05 2.85 -16.21
N VAL A 47 15.90 1.56 -16.41
CA VAL A 47 14.59 0.91 -16.48
C VAL A 47 14.53 -0.27 -15.52
N THR A 48 13.32 -0.75 -15.25
CA THR A 48 13.05 -2.06 -14.65
C THR A 48 11.97 -2.75 -15.49
N TYR A 49 11.76 -4.05 -15.29
CA TYR A 49 10.62 -4.73 -15.91
C TYR A 49 9.30 -4.17 -15.39
N ARG A 50 8.40 -3.78 -16.30
CA ARG A 50 7.09 -3.21 -15.99
C ARG A 50 6.26 -4.17 -15.14
N PHE A 51 6.13 -5.41 -15.60
CA PHE A 51 5.42 -6.48 -14.90
C PHE A 51 5.86 -6.65 -13.43
N LEU A 52 7.17 -6.63 -13.16
CA LEU A 52 7.67 -6.78 -11.79
C LEU A 52 7.32 -5.57 -10.93
N ALA A 53 7.41 -4.35 -11.48
CA ALA A 53 7.03 -3.13 -10.77
C ALA A 53 5.53 -3.10 -10.45
N GLU A 54 4.68 -3.46 -11.41
CA GLU A 54 3.22 -3.55 -11.23
C GLU A 54 2.86 -4.61 -10.18
N THR A 55 3.45 -5.80 -10.27
CA THR A 55 3.27 -6.88 -9.28
C THR A 55 3.70 -6.44 -7.87
N ALA A 56 4.80 -5.69 -7.75
CA ALA A 56 5.25 -5.16 -6.46
C ALA A 56 4.27 -4.15 -5.87
N LEU A 57 3.66 -3.30 -6.70
CA LEU A 57 2.64 -2.34 -6.28
C LEU A 57 1.34 -3.03 -5.85
N GLU A 58 0.87 -3.99 -6.63
CA GLU A 58 -0.30 -4.81 -6.29
C GLU A 58 -0.09 -5.57 -4.98
N ASN A 59 1.08 -6.19 -4.80
CA ASN A 59 1.40 -6.88 -3.55
C ASN A 59 1.40 -5.95 -2.34
N ARG A 60 1.88 -4.71 -2.51
CA ARG A 60 1.82 -3.69 -1.45
C ARG A 60 0.37 -3.33 -1.12
N LEU A 61 -0.48 -3.14 -2.12
CA LEU A 61 -1.90 -2.87 -1.95
C LEU A 61 -2.60 -4.03 -1.23
N LEU A 62 -2.41 -5.26 -1.70
CA LEU A 62 -2.98 -6.47 -1.11
C LEU A 62 -2.56 -6.65 0.36
N LYS A 63 -1.29 -6.37 0.69
CA LYS A 63 -0.82 -6.39 2.09
C LYS A 63 -1.52 -5.35 2.95
N ALA A 64 -1.74 -4.14 2.41
CA ALA A 64 -2.47 -3.09 3.13
C ALA A 64 -3.94 -3.47 3.34
N LEU A 65 -4.63 -3.96 2.29
CA LEU A 65 -6.01 -4.40 2.35
C LEU A 65 -6.20 -5.56 3.34
N LYS A 66 -5.37 -6.60 3.28
CA LYS A 66 -5.41 -7.72 4.23
C LYS A 66 -5.19 -7.29 5.68
N LYS A 67 -4.40 -6.23 5.91
CA LYS A 67 -4.12 -5.72 7.25
C LYS A 67 -5.27 -4.86 7.79
N GLN A 68 -5.86 -4.02 6.94
CA GLN A 68 -6.90 -3.06 7.35
C GLN A 68 -8.29 -3.69 7.37
N HIS A 69 -8.56 -4.56 6.40
CA HIS A 69 -9.87 -5.12 6.07
C HIS A 69 -9.78 -6.65 5.90
N PRO A 70 -9.35 -7.40 6.92
CA PRO A 70 -9.09 -8.84 6.79
C PRO A 70 -10.32 -9.66 6.41
N SER A 71 -11.53 -9.18 6.73
CA SER A 71 -12.80 -9.84 6.42
C SER A 71 -13.20 -9.73 4.95
N ASN A 72 -13.00 -8.56 4.31
CA ASN A 72 -13.49 -8.32 2.95
C ASN A 72 -12.41 -7.83 1.95
N TRP A 73 -11.11 -7.97 2.26
CA TRP A 73 -10.02 -7.52 1.39
C TRP A 73 -10.11 -8.01 -0.07
N LYS A 74 -10.69 -9.20 -0.31
CA LYS A 74 -10.88 -9.74 -1.67
C LYS A 74 -11.88 -8.90 -2.47
N GLU A 75 -13.02 -8.57 -1.86
CA GLU A 75 -14.05 -7.73 -2.49
C GLU A 75 -13.50 -6.33 -2.75
N LEU A 76 -12.81 -5.75 -1.77
CA LEU A 76 -12.15 -4.45 -1.93
C LEU A 76 -11.12 -4.46 -3.07
N TYR A 77 -10.34 -5.52 -3.19
CA TYR A 77 -9.38 -5.64 -4.29
C TYR A 77 -10.08 -5.77 -5.66
N ASN A 78 -11.18 -6.53 -5.74
CA ASN A 78 -11.96 -6.64 -6.98
C ASN A 78 -12.56 -5.29 -7.39
N TYR A 79 -13.20 -4.57 -6.47
CA TYR A 79 -13.73 -3.24 -6.76
C TYR A 79 -12.64 -2.25 -7.18
N TYR A 80 -11.45 -2.32 -6.57
CA TYR A 80 -10.29 -1.54 -7.00
C TYR A 80 -9.88 -1.90 -8.44
N LYS A 81 -9.80 -3.19 -8.76
CA LYS A 81 -9.41 -3.69 -10.08
C LYS A 81 -10.43 -3.32 -11.18
N ASP A 82 -11.71 -3.35 -10.85
CA ASP A 82 -12.83 -3.01 -11.74
C ASP A 82 -13.07 -1.49 -11.83
N ASN A 83 -12.28 -0.70 -11.11
CA ASN A 83 -12.41 0.75 -10.98
C ASN A 83 -13.78 1.21 -10.44
N ASP A 84 -14.45 0.35 -9.65
CA ASP A 84 -15.72 0.62 -8.99
C ASP A 84 -15.49 1.27 -7.63
N HIS A 85 -15.25 2.58 -7.65
CA HIS A 85 -15.03 3.36 -6.43
C HIS A 85 -16.25 3.43 -5.52
N TYR A 86 -17.47 3.36 -6.07
CA TYR A 86 -18.68 3.47 -5.27
C TYR A 86 -18.85 2.23 -4.38
N SER A 87 -18.79 1.04 -4.99
CA SER A 87 -18.89 -0.23 -4.25
C SER A 87 -17.74 -0.40 -3.26
N TYR A 88 -16.53 0.05 -3.63
CA TYR A 88 -15.38 0.06 -2.73
C TYR A 88 -15.65 0.86 -1.44
N LEU A 89 -16.18 2.08 -1.56
CA LEU A 89 -16.49 2.92 -0.40
C LEU A 89 -17.61 2.34 0.47
N MET A 90 -18.63 1.76 -0.15
CA MET A 90 -19.72 1.10 0.56
C MET A 90 -19.23 -0.13 1.33
N ALA A 91 -18.33 -0.92 0.75
CA ALA A 91 -17.75 -2.10 1.38
C ALA A 91 -16.87 -1.75 2.59
N ILE A 92 -16.15 -0.63 2.56
CA ILE A 92 -15.40 -0.13 3.72
C ILE A 92 -16.34 0.26 4.87
N GLN A 93 -17.44 0.95 4.57
CA GLN A 93 -18.39 1.41 5.60
C GLN A 93 -19.16 0.27 6.27
N LYS A 94 -19.32 -0.86 5.57
CA LYS A 94 -20.01 -2.05 6.09
C LYS A 94 -19.17 -2.87 7.05
N GLU A 95 -17.83 -2.77 7.01
CA GLU A 95 -17.03 -3.41 8.05
C GLU A 95 -17.33 -2.76 9.39
N ALA A 96 -17.88 -3.56 10.32
CA ALA A 96 -18.11 -3.11 11.68
C ALA A 96 -16.79 -2.56 12.26
N PRO A 97 -16.84 -1.47 13.04
CA PRO A 97 -15.63 -0.95 13.66
C PRO A 97 -14.97 -2.09 14.42
N ASN A 98 -13.69 -2.35 14.11
CA ASN A 98 -12.86 -3.30 14.84
C ASN A 98 -13.19 -3.11 16.32
N THR A 99 -13.78 -4.12 16.95
CA THR A 99 -14.09 -4.09 18.37
C THR A 99 -12.74 -4.06 19.07
N VAL A 100 -12.23 -2.85 19.31
CA VAL A 100 -11.14 -2.65 20.25
C VAL A 100 -11.70 -3.24 21.53
N LYS A 101 -11.18 -4.39 21.94
CA LYS A 101 -11.46 -4.94 23.26
C LYS A 101 -10.90 -3.89 24.22
N ILE A 102 -11.76 -3.00 24.68
CA ILE A 102 -11.44 -2.06 25.75
C ILE A 102 -11.21 -2.97 26.94
N ASP A 103 -9.94 -3.25 27.22
CA ASP A 103 -9.58 -3.98 28.43
C ASP A 103 -9.96 -3.07 29.60
N THR A 104 -11.05 -3.41 30.28
CA THR A 104 -11.56 -2.63 31.42
C THR A 104 -10.64 -2.72 32.62
N ASN A 105 -9.57 -3.53 32.55
CA ASN A 105 -8.58 -3.70 33.61
C ASN A 105 -7.51 -2.59 33.60
N VAL A 106 -7.95 -1.33 33.52
CA VAL A 106 -7.05 -0.17 33.63
C VAL A 106 -6.82 0.13 35.10
N LYS A 107 -5.66 -0.24 35.65
CA LYS A 107 -5.26 0.19 36.99
C LYS A 107 -4.84 1.66 36.96
N PRO A 108 -5.40 2.53 37.83
CA PRO A 108 -5.02 3.93 37.89
C PRO A 108 -3.53 4.07 38.22
N ARG A 109 -2.80 4.84 37.40
CA ARG A 109 -1.35 5.02 37.56
C ARG A 109 -1.02 6.12 38.57
N SER A 110 -1.76 7.23 38.56
CA SER A 110 -1.48 8.37 39.44
C SER A 110 -2.02 8.14 40.85
N ARG A 111 -1.38 8.75 41.85
CA ARG A 111 -1.81 8.70 43.24
C ARG A 111 -3.23 9.26 43.41
N PHE A 112 -3.51 10.39 42.76
CA PHE A 112 -4.85 11.00 42.75
C PHE A 112 -5.92 10.05 42.20
N ALA A 113 -5.68 9.39 41.06
CA ALA A 113 -6.66 8.47 40.48
C ALA A 113 -6.83 7.19 41.32
N LYS A 114 -5.79 6.76 42.05
CA LYS A 114 -5.88 5.64 43.00
C LYS A 114 -6.66 5.99 44.26
N GLU A 115 -6.58 7.24 44.71
CA GLU A 115 -7.34 7.73 45.87
C GLU A 115 -8.82 7.91 45.48
N PHE A 116 -9.10 8.51 44.31
CA PHE A 116 -10.46 8.70 43.80
C PHE A 116 -11.21 7.38 43.51
N ALA A 117 -10.50 6.31 43.14
CA ALA A 117 -11.13 5.00 42.86
C ALA A 117 -11.39 4.16 44.12
N LYS A 118 -11.08 4.65 45.32
CA LYS A 118 -11.30 3.96 46.60
C LYS A 118 -12.56 4.44 47.34
N ASP A 119 -13.15 5.56 46.92
CA ASP A 119 -14.47 6.04 47.35
C ASP A 119 -15.59 5.37 46.53
#